data_AF-A0A5B7CWR0-F1
#
_entry.id   AF-A0A5B7CWR0-F1
#
_cell.length_a   1.000
_cell.length_b   1.000
_cell.length_c   1.000
_cell.angle_alpha   90.00
_cell.angle_beta   90.00
_cell.angle_gamma   90.00
#
_symmetry.space_group_name_H-M   'P 1'
#
loop_
_entity.id
_entity.type
_entity.pdbx_description
1 polymer ?
#
loop_
_entity_poly.entity_id
_entity_poly.type
_entity_poly.pdbx_seq_one_letter_code
_entity_poly.pdbx_strand_id
1 'polypeptide(L)'
;MSVCTSALTYTSLLLLCAVSAPERAHVLGIDVDRLYTDWQHTGEHTIDVRLPVDVFCTQCVLQWRYVSGNNWGVCEDGTGAIGCGPQEEFRACADVAITRTGENVSITTTPSTVQPGMSLSTSTNNSGTATTTEATTTTTTTTTTAQGGSGVCRPVGVWETIPGMDDWCVNNCNHTPPYCPSSHCTCD
;
A
#
# COMPACT_ATOMS: atom_id res chain seq x y z
N MET A 1 -12.77 4.98 -1.96
CA MET A 1 -12.16 6.31 -1.70
C MET A 1 -12.91 6.97 -0.56
N SER A 2 -12.32 8.00 0.04
CA SER A 2 -12.76 8.55 1.32
C SER A 2 -12.76 10.06 1.30
N VAL A 3 -13.84 10.71 1.74
CA VAL A 3 -13.91 12.17 1.90
C VAL A 3 -13.88 12.54 3.37
N CYS A 4 -13.00 13.47 3.72
CA CYS A 4 -12.92 14.05 5.04
C CYS A 4 -13.39 15.50 4.99
N THR A 5 -14.59 15.76 5.53
CA THR A 5 -15.08 17.11 5.78
C THR A 5 -14.44 17.62 7.07
N SER A 6 -13.74 18.75 6.99
CA SER A 6 -13.14 19.40 8.15
C SER A 6 -14.24 19.91 9.10
N ALA A 7 -14.62 19.10 10.09
CA ALA A 7 -15.64 19.50 11.07
C ALA A 7 -15.08 20.26 12.28
N LEU A 8 -13.76 20.28 12.52
CA LEU A 8 -13.21 20.81 13.76
C LEU A 8 -11.97 21.68 13.55
N THR A 9 -12.09 22.88 14.11
CA THR A 9 -11.01 23.80 14.46
C THR A 9 -9.87 23.06 15.17
N TYR A 10 -8.65 23.22 14.67
CA TYR A 10 -7.41 22.97 15.42
C TYR A 10 -7.18 21.54 15.92
N THR A 11 -7.05 20.59 15.00
CA THR A 11 -6.15 19.44 15.20
C THR A 11 -5.72 18.92 13.84
N SER A 12 -4.44 18.58 13.69
CA SER A 12 -3.77 18.27 12.42
C SER A 12 -4.66 17.47 11.45
N LEU A 13 -5.15 18.14 10.41
CA LEU A 13 -6.10 17.62 9.41
C LEU A 13 -5.65 16.28 8.81
N LEU A 14 -4.33 16.09 8.68
CA LEU A 14 -3.68 14.88 8.20
C LEU A 14 -3.92 13.66 9.10
N LEU A 15 -3.88 13.83 10.42
CA LEU A 15 -3.99 12.70 11.36
C LEU A 15 -5.45 12.24 11.48
N LEU A 16 -6.40 13.18 11.47
CA LEU A 16 -7.82 12.87 11.49
C LEU A 16 -8.26 12.22 10.18
N CYS A 17 -7.82 12.69 9.02
CA CYS A 17 -8.26 12.09 7.76
C CYS A 17 -7.64 10.70 7.48
N ALA A 18 -6.45 10.41 8.04
CA ALA A 18 -5.83 9.09 7.95
C ALA A 18 -6.44 8.05 8.92
N VAL A 19 -7.04 8.49 10.04
CA VAL A 19 -7.45 7.62 11.16
C VAL A 19 -8.96 7.65 11.46
N SER A 20 -9.66 8.73 11.15
CA SER A 20 -11.12 8.87 11.37
C SER A 20 -11.91 8.27 10.20
N ALA A 21 -13.08 7.70 10.52
CA ALA A 21 -13.99 7.08 9.57
C ALA A 21 -14.52 8.14 8.58
N PRO A 22 -13.98 8.18 7.35
CA PRO A 22 -14.41 9.15 6.36
C PRO A 22 -15.74 8.69 5.76
N GLU A 23 -16.54 9.64 5.28
CA GLU A 23 -17.72 9.27 4.49
C GLU A 23 -17.22 8.64 3.18
N ARG A 24 -17.59 7.38 2.98
CA ARG A 24 -17.08 6.57 1.88
C ARG A 24 -17.78 6.93 0.58
N ALA A 25 -17.00 7.27 -0.43
CA ALA A 25 -17.52 7.37 -1.79
C ALA A 25 -17.71 5.94 -2.34
N HIS A 26 -18.91 5.66 -2.84
CA HIS A 26 -19.22 4.39 -3.49
C HIS A 26 -18.69 4.39 -4.91
N VAL A 27 -18.14 3.27 -5.38
CA VAL A 27 -17.70 3.13 -6.77
C VAL A 27 -18.95 3.04 -7.65
N LEU A 28 -19.01 3.83 -8.72
CA LEU A 28 -20.13 3.75 -9.66
C LEU A 28 -20.02 2.46 -10.49
N GLY A 29 -21.15 1.74 -10.62
CA GLY A 29 -21.21 0.49 -11.39
C GLY A 29 -20.86 -0.77 -10.59
N ILE A 30 -20.47 -0.66 -9.32
CA ILE A 30 -20.28 -1.79 -8.41
C ILE A 30 -20.79 -1.37 -7.02
N ASP A 31 -21.76 -2.08 -6.44
CA ASP A 31 -22.31 -1.78 -5.10
C ASP A 31 -21.33 -2.13 -3.95
N VAL A 32 -20.04 -1.81 -4.11
CA VAL A 32 -18.98 -2.01 -3.13
C VAL A 32 -18.02 -0.83 -3.09
N ASP A 33 -17.36 -0.64 -1.95
CA ASP A 33 -16.43 0.48 -1.72
C ASP A 33 -15.00 0.20 -2.20
N ARG A 34 -14.76 -0.98 -2.80
CA ARG A 34 -13.43 -1.46 -3.21
C ARG A 34 -13.45 -1.89 -4.67
N LEU A 35 -12.67 -1.20 -5.49
CA LEU A 35 -12.36 -1.62 -6.85
C LEU A 35 -11.17 -2.58 -6.82
N TYR A 36 -11.23 -3.67 -7.58
CA TYR A 36 -10.11 -4.55 -7.85
C TYR A 36 -9.56 -4.23 -9.23
N THR A 37 -8.31 -3.79 -9.29
CA THR A 37 -7.59 -3.55 -10.55
C THR A 37 -7.01 -4.87 -11.05
N ASP A 38 -7.02 -5.06 -12.37
CA ASP A 38 -6.33 -6.18 -13.01
C ASP A 38 -4.80 -5.96 -13.01
N TRP A 39 -4.04 -7.03 -12.78
CA TRP A 39 -2.58 -7.05 -12.72
C TRP A 39 -1.91 -6.90 -14.09
N GLN A 40 -2.64 -7.13 -15.18
CA GLN A 40 -2.05 -7.18 -16.52
C GLN A 40 -1.86 -5.82 -17.19
N HIS A 41 -2.31 -4.73 -16.56
CA HIS A 41 -2.37 -3.43 -17.21
C HIS A 41 -1.68 -2.34 -16.38
N THR A 42 -0.53 -1.87 -16.88
CA THR A 42 0.10 -0.63 -16.41
C THR A 42 -0.51 0.56 -17.18
N GLY A 43 -0.95 1.60 -16.48
CA GLY A 43 -1.48 2.80 -17.12
C GLY A 43 -2.28 3.71 -16.20
N GLU A 44 -3.01 4.65 -16.81
CA GLU A 44 -3.99 5.48 -16.09
C GLU A 44 -5.25 4.66 -15.80
N HIS A 45 -5.69 4.65 -14.54
CA HIS A 45 -6.94 4.04 -14.12
C HIS A 45 -7.93 5.13 -13.73
N THR A 46 -8.96 5.32 -14.56
CA THR A 46 -10.08 6.21 -14.23
C THR A 46 -11.11 5.45 -13.40
N ILE A 47 -11.50 6.02 -12.26
CA ILE A 47 -12.48 5.42 -11.34
C ILE A 47 -13.60 6.42 -11.12
N ASP A 48 -14.79 6.06 -11.57
CA ASP A 48 -15.99 6.84 -11.30
C ASP A 48 -16.53 6.52 -9.92
N VAL A 49 -16.76 7.55 -9.11
CA VAL A 49 -17.28 7.41 -7.74
C VAL A 49 -18.47 8.34 -7.52
N ARG A 50 -19.40 7.87 -6.69
CA ARG A 50 -20.51 8.66 -6.18
C ARG A 50 -20.15 9.21 -4.82
N LEU A 51 -20.17 10.53 -4.70
CA LEU A 51 -20.09 11.20 -3.41
C LEU A 51 -21.33 10.88 -2.56
N PRO A 52 -21.21 10.74 -1.24
CA PRO A 52 -22.37 10.54 -0.37
C PRO A 52 -23.36 11.71 -0.50
N VAL A 53 -24.65 11.43 -0.28
CA VAL A 53 -25.74 12.32 -0.73
C VAL A 53 -25.86 13.65 0.02
N ASP A 54 -25.10 13.86 1.10
CA ASP A 54 -25.21 15.05 1.96
C ASP A 54 -23.85 15.65 2.38
N VAL A 55 -22.80 15.41 1.58
CA VAL A 55 -21.44 15.92 1.87
C VAL A 55 -21.20 17.25 1.17
N PHE A 56 -20.91 18.30 1.92
CA PHE A 56 -20.56 19.63 1.39
C PHE A 56 -19.41 20.25 2.18
N CYS A 57 -18.46 20.86 1.48
CA CYS A 57 -17.29 21.49 2.10
C CYS A 57 -16.52 22.42 1.15
N THR A 58 -15.88 23.43 1.73
CA THR A 58 -14.97 24.34 1.00
C THR A 58 -13.51 23.91 1.05
N GLN A 59 -13.12 23.14 2.08
CA GLN A 59 -11.78 22.61 2.30
C GLN A 59 -11.86 21.19 2.85
N CYS A 60 -11.94 20.23 1.94
CA CYS A 60 -11.95 18.80 2.22
C CYS A 60 -10.68 18.14 1.73
N VAL A 61 -10.41 16.95 2.27
CA VAL A 61 -9.39 16.04 1.71
C VAL A 61 -10.08 14.81 1.13
N LEU A 62 -9.82 14.54 -0.14
CA LEU A 62 -10.11 13.27 -0.79
C LEU A 62 -8.90 12.34 -0.61
N GLN A 63 -9.11 11.19 0.02
CA GLN A 63 -8.08 10.18 0.19
C GLN A 63 -8.38 8.94 -0.64
N TRP A 64 -7.39 8.50 -1.41
CA TRP A 64 -7.37 7.16 -2.00
C TRP A 64 -6.41 6.25 -1.22
N ARG A 65 -6.72 4.95 -1.24
CA ARG A 65 -5.94 3.89 -0.61
C ARG A 65 -5.87 2.74 -1.59
N TYR A 66 -4.66 2.37 -1.99
CA TYR A 66 -4.37 1.19 -2.78
C TYR A 66 -3.62 0.20 -1.90
N VAL A 67 -4.24 -0.96 -1.66
CA VAL A 67 -3.61 -2.07 -0.95
C VAL A 67 -3.18 -3.05 -2.02
N SER A 68 -1.88 -3.33 -2.11
CA SER A 68 -1.35 -4.33 -3.03
C SER A 68 -1.82 -5.74 -2.61
N GLY A 69 -1.43 -6.73 -3.39
CA GLY A 69 -1.85 -8.11 -3.22
C GLY A 69 -0.83 -9.10 -3.75
N ASN A 70 0.44 -8.71 -3.79
CA ASN A 70 1.53 -9.49 -4.37
C ASN A 70 2.43 -10.14 -3.30
N ASN A 71 2.26 -9.80 -2.02
CA ASN A 71 2.99 -10.45 -0.94
C ASN A 71 2.31 -11.76 -0.53
N TRP A 72 3.12 -12.76 -0.17
CA TRP A 72 2.66 -13.99 0.48
C TRP A 72 2.37 -13.72 1.96
N GLY A 73 1.28 -14.29 2.48
CA GLY A 73 1.00 -14.25 3.91
C GLY A 73 -0.04 -15.29 4.34
N VAL A 74 -0.35 -15.28 5.63
CA VAL A 74 -1.30 -16.21 6.26
C VAL A 74 -2.71 -15.60 6.23
N CYS A 75 -3.68 -16.37 5.74
CA CYS A 75 -5.09 -16.00 5.65
C CYS A 75 -5.82 -16.24 6.99
N GLU A 76 -7.08 -15.79 7.10
CA GLU A 76 -7.88 -15.93 8.33
C GLU A 76 -8.14 -17.40 8.73
N ASP A 77 -8.17 -18.30 7.75
CA ASP A 77 -8.33 -19.75 7.94
C ASP A 77 -7.01 -20.47 8.28
N GLY A 78 -5.90 -19.73 8.39
CA GLY A 78 -4.57 -20.25 8.69
C GLY A 78 -3.80 -20.80 7.47
N THR A 79 -4.40 -20.80 6.28
CA THR A 79 -3.71 -21.16 5.03
C THR A 79 -2.74 -20.07 4.61
N GLY A 80 -1.73 -20.40 3.79
CA GLY A 80 -0.85 -19.41 3.17
C GLY A 80 -1.29 -19.12 1.74
N ALA A 81 -1.36 -17.85 1.36
CA ALA A 81 -1.64 -17.45 -0.03
C ALA A 81 -1.06 -16.07 -0.38
N ILE A 82 -0.94 -15.81 -1.69
CA ILE A 82 -0.68 -14.46 -2.22
C ILE A 82 -1.88 -13.56 -1.90
N GLY A 83 -1.60 -12.34 -1.42
CA GLY A 83 -2.63 -11.36 -1.06
C GLY A 83 -3.18 -11.51 0.36
N CYS A 84 -2.76 -12.53 1.10
CA CYS A 84 -3.08 -12.70 2.51
C CYS A 84 -2.04 -12.03 3.43
N GLY A 85 -2.43 -11.80 4.68
CA GLY A 85 -1.58 -11.10 5.65
C GLY A 85 -1.32 -9.63 5.31
N PRO A 86 -0.30 -9.00 5.92
CA PRO A 86 0.07 -7.62 5.64
C PRO A 86 0.47 -7.41 4.17
N GLN A 87 -0.11 -6.40 3.53
CA GLN A 87 0.20 -6.00 2.15
C GLN A 87 0.78 -4.59 2.13
N GLU A 88 1.56 -4.29 1.08
CA GLU A 88 2.03 -2.93 0.86
C GLU A 88 0.84 -2.01 0.61
N GLU A 89 0.91 -0.79 1.14
CA GLU A 89 -0.19 0.14 1.09
C GLU A 89 0.26 1.52 0.65
N PHE A 90 -0.37 2.00 -0.41
CA PHE A 90 -0.16 3.31 -0.96
C PHE A 90 -1.35 4.20 -0.63
N ARG A 91 -1.07 5.41 -0.14
CA ARG A 91 -2.07 6.43 0.14
C ARG A 91 -1.65 7.75 -0.48
N ALA A 92 -2.63 8.50 -0.96
CA ALA A 92 -2.46 9.92 -1.26
C ALA A 92 -3.72 10.69 -0.92
N CYS A 93 -3.55 12.00 -0.85
CA CYS A 93 -4.56 12.96 -0.46
C CYS A 93 -4.64 14.05 -1.53
N ALA A 94 -5.84 14.55 -1.81
CA ALA A 94 -6.08 15.71 -2.64
C ALA A 94 -6.99 16.70 -1.91
N ASP A 95 -6.64 17.98 -1.93
CA ASP A 95 -7.50 19.05 -1.40
C ASP A 95 -8.61 19.36 -2.40
N VAL A 96 -9.87 19.30 -1.96
CA VAL A 96 -11.06 19.45 -2.81
C VAL A 96 -12.12 20.32 -2.13
N ALA A 97 -13.04 20.85 -2.94
CA ALA A 97 -14.28 21.46 -2.47
C ALA A 97 -15.47 20.72 -3.09
N ILE A 98 -16.50 20.48 -2.29
CA ILE A 98 -17.75 19.83 -2.71
C ILE A 98 -18.89 20.81 -2.44
N THR A 99 -19.52 21.28 -3.51
CA THR A 99 -20.52 22.36 -3.48
C THR A 99 -21.82 21.90 -4.14
N ARG A 100 -22.93 22.59 -3.88
CA ARG A 100 -24.15 22.35 -4.66
C ARG A 100 -23.96 22.83 -6.10
N THR A 101 -24.47 22.05 -7.04
CA THR A 101 -24.50 22.42 -8.46
C THR A 101 -25.24 23.75 -8.62
N GLY A 102 -24.53 24.78 -9.11
CA GLY A 102 -25.08 26.13 -9.32
C GLY A 102 -24.77 27.15 -8.22
N GLU A 103 -24.00 26.79 -7.20
CA GLU A 103 -23.55 27.73 -6.17
C GLU A 103 -22.15 28.27 -6.50
N ASN A 104 -22.06 29.57 -6.78
CA ASN A 104 -20.80 30.25 -7.05
C ASN A 104 -20.04 30.43 -5.73
N VAL A 105 -19.19 29.48 -5.37
CA VAL A 105 -18.36 29.63 -4.18
C VAL A 105 -17.28 30.67 -4.49
N SER A 106 -17.48 31.87 -3.97
CA SER A 106 -16.44 32.87 -3.83
C SER A 106 -15.35 32.27 -2.94
N ILE A 107 -14.33 31.72 -3.59
CA ILE A 107 -13.10 31.23 -2.96
C ILE A 107 -12.46 32.46 -2.31
N THR A 108 -12.88 32.79 -1.09
CA THR A 108 -12.16 33.75 -0.28
C THR A 108 -10.93 33.01 0.19
N THR A 109 -9.93 32.93 -0.69
CA THR A 109 -8.57 32.58 -0.32
C THR A 109 -8.08 33.71 0.56
N THR A 110 -8.46 33.71 1.84
CA THR A 110 -7.65 34.37 2.84
C THR A 110 -6.34 33.62 2.83
N PRO A 111 -5.20 34.24 2.45
CA PRO A 111 -3.92 33.58 2.61
C PRO A 111 -3.74 33.38 4.11
N SER A 112 -3.90 32.14 4.57
CA SER A 112 -3.56 31.79 5.93
C SER A 112 -2.05 31.76 6.01
N THR A 113 -1.45 32.93 6.18
CA THR A 113 -0.06 33.11 6.59
C THR A 113 0.03 32.73 8.06
N VAL A 114 -0.14 31.45 8.35
CA VAL A 114 0.29 30.88 9.62
C VAL A 114 1.46 29.97 9.28
N GLN A 115 2.65 30.55 9.34
CA GLN A 115 3.88 29.75 9.46
C GLN A 115 3.70 28.80 10.65
N PRO A 116 3.94 27.49 10.49
CA PRO A 116 4.36 26.69 11.63
C PRO A 116 5.69 27.28 12.09
N GLY A 117 5.69 27.97 13.22
CA GLY A 117 6.92 28.27 13.95
C GLY A 117 7.52 26.96 14.44
N MET A 118 8.27 26.25 13.57
CA MET A 118 9.25 25.28 14.02
C MET A 118 10.37 26.08 14.68
N SER A 119 10.27 26.26 15.99
CA SER A 119 11.43 26.58 16.80
C SER A 119 12.40 25.40 16.68
N LEU A 120 13.55 25.65 16.06
CA LEU A 120 14.65 24.71 16.01
C LEU A 120 15.28 24.64 17.41
N SER A 121 14.77 23.75 18.26
CA SER A 121 15.45 23.40 19.50
C SER A 121 16.53 22.37 19.21
N THR A 122 17.76 22.86 19.03
CA THR A 122 18.99 22.07 19.07
C THR A 122 19.20 21.52 20.47
N SER A 123 18.87 20.25 20.68
CA SER A 123 19.40 19.48 21.81
C SER A 123 20.51 18.58 21.29
N THR A 124 21.74 19.04 21.46
CA THR A 124 22.94 18.21 21.49
C THR A 124 22.87 17.32 22.71
N ASN A 125 22.89 16.00 22.53
CA ASN A 125 23.70 15.11 23.37
C ASN A 125 24.05 13.81 22.64
N ASN A 126 25.25 13.36 22.99
CA ASN A 126 26.17 12.57 22.20
C ASN A 126 26.00 11.05 22.41
N SER A 127 26.38 10.31 21.37
CA SER A 127 26.93 8.95 21.38
C SER A 127 26.02 7.75 21.65
N GLY A 128 25.77 7.03 20.56
CA GLY A 128 25.56 5.58 20.52
C GLY A 128 26.14 5.04 19.22
N THR A 129 27.45 4.76 19.22
CA THR A 129 28.23 4.18 18.14
C THR A 129 27.60 2.88 17.63
N ALA A 130 27.20 2.86 16.35
CA ALA A 130 26.88 1.64 15.62
C ALA A 130 27.81 1.50 14.42
N THR A 131 28.91 0.78 14.64
CA THR A 131 29.80 0.24 13.61
C THR A 131 28.98 -0.63 12.65
N THR A 132 28.87 -0.23 11.39
CA THR A 132 28.37 -1.11 10.33
C THR A 132 29.49 -1.32 9.33
N THR A 133 30.04 -2.52 9.42
CA THR A 133 31.03 -3.10 8.52
C THR A 133 30.49 -3.15 7.09
N GLU A 134 31.28 -2.61 6.19
CA GLU A 134 31.20 -2.72 4.74
C GLU A 134 31.00 -4.18 4.32
N ALA A 135 29.80 -4.50 3.80
CA ALA A 135 29.55 -5.78 3.17
C ALA A 135 30.23 -5.80 1.80
N THR A 136 31.35 -6.50 1.73
CA THR A 136 32.04 -6.84 0.49
C THR A 136 31.15 -7.71 -0.39
N THR A 137 30.63 -7.13 -1.48
CA THR A 137 29.94 -7.86 -2.55
C THR A 137 30.93 -8.76 -3.28
N THR A 138 30.92 -10.05 -2.96
CA THR A 138 31.58 -11.08 -3.77
C THR A 138 30.59 -11.55 -4.83
N THR A 139 30.80 -11.14 -6.08
CA THR A 139 30.10 -11.64 -7.25
C THR A 139 30.56 -13.08 -7.52
N THR A 140 29.81 -14.07 -7.05
CA THR A 140 29.96 -15.46 -7.49
C THR A 140 28.90 -15.76 -8.53
N THR A 141 29.29 -15.64 -9.79
CA THR A 141 28.53 -16.12 -10.94
C THR A 141 28.60 -17.65 -10.95
N THR A 142 27.64 -18.31 -10.30
CA THR A 142 27.41 -19.75 -10.49
C THR A 142 26.29 -19.94 -11.50
N THR A 143 26.71 -20.12 -12.75
CA THR A 143 25.88 -20.66 -13.83
C THR A 143 25.43 -22.06 -13.41
N THR A 144 24.14 -22.26 -13.14
CA THR A 144 23.56 -23.60 -13.04
C THR A 144 22.18 -23.60 -13.68
N THR A 145 22.20 -24.12 -14.91
CA THR A 145 21.17 -24.88 -15.61
C THR A 145 19.74 -24.74 -15.09
N ALA A 146 18.94 -23.96 -15.81
CA ALA A 146 17.49 -24.07 -15.78
C ALA A 146 17.10 -25.50 -16.20
N GLN A 147 16.71 -26.33 -15.23
CA GLN A 147 15.89 -27.50 -15.49
C GLN A 147 14.43 -27.13 -15.19
N GLY A 148 13.69 -26.89 -16.27
CA GLY A 148 12.24 -27.04 -16.24
C GLY A 148 11.91 -28.50 -15.96
N GLY A 149 11.68 -28.81 -14.70
CA GLY A 149 11.09 -30.06 -14.24
C GLY A 149 9.83 -29.68 -13.50
N SER A 150 8.69 -30.22 -13.92
CA SER A 150 7.44 -30.22 -13.16
C SER A 150 7.64 -31.09 -11.91
N GLY A 151 8.47 -30.62 -10.98
CA GLY A 151 8.86 -31.32 -9.76
C GLY A 151 7.98 -30.91 -8.60
N VAL A 152 7.86 -31.79 -7.60
CA VAL A 152 7.27 -31.41 -6.31
C VAL A 152 8.27 -30.48 -5.64
N CYS A 153 7.93 -29.20 -5.61
CA CYS A 153 8.76 -28.18 -4.99
C CYS A 153 8.35 -27.97 -3.54
N ARG A 154 9.33 -27.91 -2.63
CA ARG A 154 9.13 -27.71 -1.20
C ARG A 154 10.01 -26.58 -0.68
N PRO A 155 9.62 -25.91 0.41
CA PRO A 155 10.47 -24.92 1.07
C PRO A 155 11.71 -25.54 1.70
N VAL A 156 12.73 -24.70 1.95
CA VAL A 156 13.95 -25.09 2.67
C VAL A 156 14.32 -24.09 3.75
N GLY A 157 14.98 -24.58 4.80
CA GLY A 157 15.58 -23.76 5.84
C GLY A 157 14.53 -23.01 6.67
N VAL A 158 14.67 -21.68 6.78
CA VAL A 158 13.74 -20.86 7.59
C VAL A 158 12.31 -20.85 7.02
N TRP A 159 12.16 -21.19 5.74
CA TRP A 159 10.90 -21.13 5.02
C TRP A 159 10.02 -22.38 5.23
N GLU A 160 10.57 -23.47 5.77
CA GLU A 160 9.83 -24.73 6.04
C GLU A 160 8.70 -24.55 7.07
N THR A 161 8.80 -23.54 7.92
CA THR A 161 7.83 -23.28 8.98
C THR A 161 6.79 -22.22 8.61
N ILE A 162 6.89 -21.63 7.41
CA ILE A 162 5.98 -20.59 6.95
C ILE A 162 4.76 -21.25 6.29
N PRO A 163 3.52 -21.04 6.80
CA PRO A 163 2.32 -21.63 6.24
C PRO A 163 2.16 -21.32 4.74
N GLY A 164 1.89 -22.39 3.98
CA GLY A 164 1.66 -22.39 2.54
C GLY A 164 2.89 -22.10 1.67
N MET A 165 4.08 -22.04 2.26
CA MET A 165 5.31 -21.92 1.48
C MET A 165 5.53 -23.08 0.48
N ASP A 166 4.97 -24.26 0.76
CA ASP A 166 4.85 -25.36 -0.21
C ASP A 166 4.17 -24.92 -1.50
N ASP A 167 2.99 -24.29 -1.42
CA ASP A 167 2.24 -23.79 -2.57
C ASP A 167 2.98 -22.65 -3.29
N TRP A 168 3.64 -21.76 -2.54
CA TRP A 168 4.48 -20.71 -3.12
C TRP A 168 5.63 -21.31 -3.93
N CYS A 169 6.30 -22.33 -3.41
CA CYS A 169 7.38 -23.02 -4.11
C CYS A 169 6.88 -23.73 -5.37
N VAL A 170 5.78 -24.47 -5.29
CA VAL A 170 5.18 -25.12 -6.45
C VAL A 170 4.81 -24.11 -7.53
N ASN A 171 4.17 -23.00 -7.17
CA ASN A 171 3.71 -22.02 -8.15
C ASN A 171 4.85 -21.22 -8.78
N ASN A 172 5.82 -20.74 -8.00
CA ASN A 172 6.92 -19.93 -8.54
C ASN A 172 7.99 -20.77 -9.25
N CYS A 173 8.32 -21.95 -8.74
CA CYS A 173 9.32 -22.79 -9.40
C CYS A 173 8.80 -23.38 -10.72
N ASN A 174 7.50 -23.68 -10.82
CA ASN A 174 6.89 -24.29 -12.01
C ASN A 174 6.23 -23.28 -12.97
N HIS A 175 6.31 -21.97 -12.75
CA HIS A 175 5.81 -20.99 -13.72
C HIS A 175 6.76 -20.81 -14.93
N THR A 176 6.36 -20.03 -15.93
CA THR A 176 7.17 -19.74 -17.12
C THR A 176 7.34 -18.22 -17.29
N PRO A 177 8.58 -17.68 -17.32
CA PRO A 177 9.86 -18.37 -17.09
C PRO A 177 10.01 -18.78 -15.61
N PRO A 178 10.58 -19.95 -15.28
CA PRO A 178 10.62 -20.44 -13.90
C PRO A 178 11.44 -19.53 -12.97
N TYR A 179 10.97 -19.35 -11.74
CA TYR A 179 11.67 -18.62 -10.67
C TYR A 179 11.73 -19.50 -9.42
N CYS A 180 12.85 -20.18 -9.25
CA CYS A 180 13.07 -21.09 -8.13
C CYS A 180 14.37 -20.74 -7.40
N PRO A 181 14.34 -19.73 -6.50
CA PRO A 181 15.52 -19.39 -5.72
C PRO A 181 15.85 -20.52 -4.74
N SER A 182 17.08 -21.07 -4.83
CA SER A 182 17.55 -22.19 -4.02
C SER A 182 17.63 -21.89 -2.51
N SER A 183 17.59 -20.62 -2.13
CA SER A 183 17.50 -20.19 -0.73
C SER A 183 16.10 -20.32 -0.13
N HIS A 184 15.07 -20.49 -0.96
CA HIS A 184 13.68 -20.58 -0.53
C HIS A 184 13.06 -21.93 -0.83
N CYS A 185 13.38 -22.52 -1.99
CA CYS A 185 12.75 -23.74 -2.47
C CYS A 185 13.78 -24.74 -3.00
N THR A 186 13.41 -26.02 -2.93
CA THR A 186 14.07 -27.13 -3.63
C THR A 186 13.01 -27.94 -4.37
N CYS A 187 13.30 -28.36 -5.60
CA CYS A 187 12.43 -29.20 -6.42
C CYS A 187 13.22 -30.44 -6.83
N ASP A 188 12.59 -31.61 -6.71
CA ASP A 188 13.15 -32.90 -7.15
C ASP A 188 12.76 -33.23 -8.60
#